data_AF-A0AA37GY21-F1
#
_entry.id   AF-A0AA37GY21-F1
#
_cell.length_a   1.000
_cell.length_b   1.000
_cell.length_c   1.000
_cell.angle_alpha   90.00
_cell.angle_beta   90.00
_cell.angle_gamma   90.00
#
_symmetry.space_group_name_H-M   'P 1'
#
loop_
_entity.id
_entity.type
_entity.pdbx_description
1 polymer ?
#
loop_
_entity_poly.entity_id
_entity_poly.type
_entity_poly.pdbx_seq_one_letter_code
_entity_poly.pdbx_strand_id
1 'polypeptide(L)'
;MGAATSKDMAAAVLAPLPFNLVTMALRFWIRTQRKAWGPDDWAMVATIPVWAISQVGLIGMAWSGVGQLDATLTAEQKANSYFVSSLPEMNDFTSL
;
A
#
# COMPACT_ATOMS: atom_id res chain seq x y z
N MET A 1 -0.12 -9.52 15.15
CA MET A 1 0.62 -8.73 14.14
C MET A 1 1.97 -8.37 14.75
N GLY A 2 3.07 -8.66 14.06
CA GLY A 2 4.43 -8.33 14.53
C GLY A 2 4.70 -6.83 14.54
N ALA A 3 5.79 -6.41 15.19
CA ALA A 3 6.23 -5.02 15.15
C ALA A 3 6.50 -4.58 13.70
N ALA A 4 6.20 -3.32 13.37
CA ALA A 4 6.50 -2.78 12.05
C ALA A 4 8.01 -2.82 11.80
N THR A 5 8.41 -3.33 10.64
CA THR A 5 9.82 -3.43 10.22
C THR A 5 10.48 -2.06 10.13
N SER A 6 9.70 -1.00 9.87
CA SER A 6 10.16 0.39 9.89
C SER A 6 9.16 1.28 10.61
N LYS A 7 9.58 1.90 11.73
CA LYS A 7 8.74 2.82 12.50
C LYS A 7 8.39 4.08 11.69
N ASP A 8 9.36 4.62 10.95
CA ASP A 8 9.16 5.82 10.13
C ASP A 8 8.21 5.54 8.96
N MET A 9 8.33 4.37 8.34
CA MET A 9 7.41 3.99 7.25
C MET A 9 6.00 3.69 7.78
N ALA A 10 5.90 3.02 8.93
CA ALA A 10 4.61 2.81 9.57
C ALA A 10 3.95 4.14 9.96
N ALA A 11 4.72 5.12 10.45
CA ALA A 11 4.21 6.46 10.74
C ALA A 11 3.75 7.17 9.44
N ALA A 12 4.54 7.10 8.37
CA ALA A 12 4.21 7.71 7.08
C ALA A 12 2.94 7.14 6.44
N VAL A 13 2.62 5.87 6.69
CA VAL A 13 1.40 5.23 6.18
C VAL A 13 0.22 5.42 7.13
N LEU A 14 0.40 5.18 8.43
CA LEU A 14 -0.71 5.17 9.40
C LEU A 14 -1.15 6.56 9.83
N ALA A 15 -0.26 7.56 9.87
CA ALA A 15 -0.63 8.92 10.25
C ALA A 15 -1.62 9.57 9.25
N PRO A 16 -1.43 9.49 7.91
CA PRO A 16 -2.40 10.05 6.96
C PRO A 16 -3.63 9.16 6.72
N LEU A 17 -3.57 7.86 7.08
CA LEU A 17 -4.63 6.89 6.78
C LEU A 17 -6.03 7.34 7.25
N PRO A 18 -6.24 7.82 8.48
CA PRO A 18 -7.56 8.27 8.93
C PRO A 18 -8.10 9.43 8.08
N PHE A 19 -7.25 10.38 7.72
CA PHE A 19 -7.63 11.52 6.88
C PHE A 19 -8.02 11.07 5.46
N ASN A 20 -7.27 10.13 4.89
CA ASN A 20 -7.59 9.56 3.58
C ASN A 20 -8.93 8.80 3.59
N LEU A 21 -9.20 8.00 4.64
CA LEU A 21 -10.47 7.28 4.78
C LEU A 21 -11.66 8.25 4.91
N VAL A 22 -11.53 9.27 5.76
CA VAL A 22 -12.60 10.27 5.97
C VAL A 22 -12.86 11.05 4.69
N THR A 23 -11.82 11.53 4.00
CA THR A 23 -11.98 12.29 2.77
C THR A 23 -12.58 11.44 1.64
N MET A 24 -12.22 10.16 1.53
CA MET A 24 -12.83 9.25 0.58
C MET A 24 -14.31 8.99 0.90
N ALA A 25 -14.65 8.75 2.16
CA ALA A 25 -16.03 8.56 2.59
C ALA A 25 -16.90 9.80 2.32
N LEU A 26 -16.39 10.99 2.63
CA LEU A 26 -17.07 12.27 2.35
C LEU A 26 -17.29 12.48 0.86
N ARG A 27 -16.31 12.12 0.02
CA ARG A 27 -16.46 12.16 -1.44
C ARG A 27 -17.64 11.30 -1.90
N PHE A 28 -17.78 10.08 -1.39
CA PHE A 28 -18.92 9.22 -1.73
C PHE A 28 -20.24 9.73 -1.15
N TRP A 29 -20.23 10.20 0.10
CA TRP A 29 -21.42 10.75 0.73
C TRP A 29 -22.03 11.88 -0.09
N ILE A 30 -21.24 12.86 -0.53
CA ILE A 30 -21.73 13.99 -1.34
C ILE A 30 -22.34 13.48 -2.67
N ARG A 31 -21.76 12.44 -3.25
CA ARG A 31 -22.16 11.89 -4.55
C ARG A 31 -23.44 11.05 -4.44
N THR A 32 -23.64 10.32 -3.33
CA THR A 32 -24.87 9.54 -3.09
C THR A 32 -26.10 10.43 -2.78
N GLN A 33 -25.91 11.69 -2.40
CA GLN A 33 -27.02 12.63 -2.21
C GLN A 33 -27.65 13.12 -3.54
N ARG A 34 -27.00 12.90 -4.69
CA ARG A 34 -27.50 13.36 -6.00
C ARG A 34 -28.28 12.25 -6.70
N LYS A 35 -29.46 12.61 -7.26
CA LYS A 35 -30.34 11.70 -8.01
C LYS A 35 -29.92 11.45 -9.46
N ALA A 36 -29.10 12.34 -10.05
CA ALA A 36 -28.59 12.20 -11.41
C ALA A 36 -27.07 12.19 -11.36
N TRP A 37 -26.48 11.12 -11.89
CA TRP A 37 -25.03 10.89 -11.92
C TRP A 37 -24.50 11.16 -13.32
N GLY A 38 -23.58 12.12 -13.42
CA GLY A 38 -22.85 12.40 -14.65
C GLY A 38 -21.66 11.46 -14.85
N PRO A 39 -21.01 11.52 -16.02
CA PRO A 39 -19.81 10.73 -16.31
C PRO A 39 -18.68 10.90 -15.28
N ASP A 40 -18.52 12.10 -14.72
CA ASP A 40 -17.53 12.38 -13.65
C ASP A 40 -17.82 11.60 -12.36
N ASP A 41 -19.10 11.43 -11.99
CA ASP A 41 -19.49 10.65 -10.80
C ASP A 41 -19.15 9.15 -10.98
N TRP A 42 -19.35 8.62 -12.19
CA TRP A 42 -19.01 7.25 -12.53
C TRP A 42 -17.50 7.01 -12.59
N ALA A 43 -16.73 7.97 -13.11
CA ALA A 43 -15.27 7.91 -13.11
C ALA A 43 -14.71 7.84 -11.67
N MET A 44 -15.32 8.54 -10.72
CA MET A 44 -14.96 8.44 -9.30
C MET A 44 -15.18 7.03 -8.73
N VAL A 45 -16.31 6.39 -9.03
CA VAL A 45 -16.58 5.01 -8.57
C VAL A 45 -15.60 4.02 -9.19
N ALA A 46 -15.29 4.18 -10.47
CA ALA A 46 -14.31 3.33 -11.16
C ALA A 46 -12.91 3.41 -10.52
N THR A 47 -12.58 4.49 -9.80
CA THR A 47 -11.29 4.69 -9.14
C THR A 47 -11.21 3.97 -7.77
N ILE A 48 -12.34 3.56 -7.17
CA ILE A 48 -12.37 2.91 -5.84
C ILE A 48 -11.47 1.68 -5.75
N PRO A 49 -11.50 0.73 -6.71
CA PRO A 49 -10.72 -0.49 -6.57
C PRO A 49 -9.22 -0.20 -6.56
N VAL A 50 -8.75 0.72 -7.41
CA VAL A 50 -7.35 1.14 -7.48
C VAL A 50 -6.92 1.78 -6.16
N TRP A 51 -7.75 2.69 -5.62
CA TRP A 51 -7.47 3.30 -4.32
C TRP A 51 -7.43 2.27 -3.19
N ALA A 52 -8.39 1.34 -3.14
CA ALA A 52 -8.50 0.34 -2.08
C ALA A 52 -7.29 -0.63 -2.09
N ILE A 53 -6.90 -1.12 -3.28
CA ILE A 53 -5.70 -1.95 -3.46
C ILE A 53 -4.46 -1.18 -3.00
N SER A 54 -4.35 0.10 -3.35
CA SER A 54 -3.23 0.94 -2.94
C SER A 54 -3.15 1.10 -1.43
N GLN A 55 -4.28 1.24 -0.71
CA GLN A 55 -4.27 1.32 0.75
C GLN A 55 -3.77 0.03 1.40
N VAL A 56 -4.28 -1.11 0.94
CA VAL A 56 -3.84 -2.43 1.45
C VAL A 56 -2.36 -2.65 1.16
N GLY A 57 -1.89 -2.27 -0.03
CA GLY A 57 -0.48 -2.34 -0.41
C GLY A 57 0.41 -1.47 0.47
N LEU A 58 0.03 -0.21 0.71
CA LEU A 58 0.77 0.70 1.59
C LEU A 58 0.86 0.18 3.02
N ILE A 59 -0.25 -0.35 3.56
CA ILE A 59 -0.26 -0.99 4.87
C ILE A 59 0.67 -2.21 4.86
N GLY A 60 0.57 -3.10 3.87
CA GLY A 60 1.45 -4.28 3.76
C GLY A 60 2.94 -3.90 3.68
N MET A 61 3.26 -2.85 2.92
CA MET A 61 4.64 -2.38 2.77
C MET A 61 5.24 -1.92 4.11
N ALA A 62 4.47 -1.29 4.99
CA ALA A 62 4.95 -0.85 6.31
C ALA A 62 5.44 -2.00 7.22
N TRP A 63 5.01 -3.25 6.97
CA TRP A 63 5.45 -4.44 7.69
C TRP A 63 6.39 -5.37 6.89
N SER A 64 6.64 -5.08 5.61
CA SER A 64 7.46 -5.93 4.73
C SER A 64 8.98 -5.67 4.83
N GLY A 65 9.40 -4.52 5.37
CA GLY A 65 10.80 -4.07 5.33
C GLY A 65 11.14 -3.20 4.12
N VAL A 66 10.18 -2.98 3.21
CA VAL A 66 10.30 -1.99 2.12
C VAL A 66 10.55 -0.60 2.71
N GLY A 67 11.63 0.05 2.26
CA GLY A 67 12.03 1.41 2.67
C GLY A 67 12.93 1.50 3.90
N GLN A 68 13.39 0.38 4.48
CA GLN A 68 14.47 0.36 5.48
C GLN A 68 15.84 0.30 4.81
N LEU A 69 16.89 0.69 5.55
CA LEU A 69 18.26 0.51 5.10
C LEU A 69 18.59 -1.00 5.06
N ASP A 70 19.18 -1.47 3.96
CA ASP A 70 19.56 -2.88 3.79
C ASP A 70 20.46 -3.41 4.92
N ALA A 71 21.27 -2.53 5.53
CA ALA A 71 22.15 -2.86 6.65
C ALA A 71 21.39 -3.13 7.97
N THR A 72 20.13 -2.70 8.09
CA THR A 72 19.30 -2.86 9.30
C THR A 72 18.27 -3.98 9.17
N LEU A 73 18.17 -4.63 8.00
CA LEU A 73 17.22 -5.70 7.73
C LEU A 73 17.82 -7.08 8.04
N THR A 74 17.04 -7.97 8.66
CA THR A 74 17.40 -9.39 8.72
C THR A 74 17.33 -10.02 7.33
N ALA A 75 18.00 -11.16 7.11
CA ALA A 75 17.99 -11.84 5.82
C ALA A 75 16.56 -12.17 5.33
N GLU A 76 15.67 -12.54 6.25
CA GLU A 76 14.25 -12.80 5.97
C GLU A 76 13.48 -11.52 5.58
N GLN A 77 13.71 -10.41 6.28
CA GLN A 77 13.07 -9.13 5.96
C GLN A 77 13.58 -8.53 4.65
N LYS A 78 14.86 -8.77 4.33
CA LYS A 78 15.44 -8.39 3.04
C LYS A 78 14.87 -9.24 1.90
N ALA A 79 14.65 -10.53 2.09
CA ALA A 79 13.97 -11.36 1.10
C ALA A 79 12.52 -10.89 0.85
N ASN A 80 11.81 -10.48 1.91
CA ASN A 80 10.44 -9.96 1.84
C ASN A 80 10.32 -8.55 1.25
N SER A 81 11.38 -7.73 1.33
CA SER A 81 11.38 -6.38 0.75
C SER A 81 11.52 -6.40 -0.77
N TYR A 82 12.13 -7.45 -1.32
CA TYR A 82 12.11 -7.72 -2.75
C TYR A 82 10.84 -8.47 -3.11
N PHE A 83 9.93 -7.79 -3.82
CA PHE A 83 8.72 -8.38 -4.42
C PHE A 83 9.00 -9.59 -5.36
N VAL A 84 10.27 -9.92 -5.63
CA VAL A 84 10.77 -10.76 -6.74
C VAL A 84 11.54 -12.01 -6.26
N SER A 85 11.77 -12.21 -4.97
CA SER A 85 12.48 -13.42 -4.47
C SER A 85 11.64 -14.70 -4.46
N SER A 86 10.33 -14.59 -4.72
CA SER A 86 9.40 -15.72 -4.85
C SER A 86 9.35 -16.34 -6.25
N LEU A 87 10.11 -15.80 -7.21
CA LEU A 87 10.26 -16.38 -8.55
C LEU A 87 11.43 -17.38 -8.53
N PRO A 88 11.20 -18.68 -8.82
CA PRO A 88 12.23 -19.73 -8.75
C PRO A 88 13.46 -19.52 -9.65
N GLU A 89 13.40 -18.59 -10.61
CA GLU A 89 14.33 -18.49 -11.74
C GLU A 89 15.56 -17.58 -11.52
N MET A 90 15.73 -16.94 -10.36
CA MET A 90 16.83 -15.97 -10.14
C MET A 90 17.99 -16.45 -9.25
N ASN A 91 18.04 -17.72 -8.84
CA ASN A 91 19.21 -18.25 -8.10
C ASN A 91 20.46 -18.45 -8.98
N ASP A 92 20.33 -18.42 -10.31
CA ASP A 92 21.45 -18.71 -11.22
C ASP A 92 22.31 -17.49 -11.56
N PHE A 93 21.82 -16.26 -11.36
CA PHE A 93 22.51 -15.03 -11.78
C PHE A 93 23.51 -14.46 -10.77
N THR A 94 23.60 -15.03 -9.56
CA THR A 94 24.52 -14.57 -8.50
C THR A 94 25.80 -15.42 -8.39
N SER A 95 26.02 -16.34 -9.32
CA SER A 95 27.18 -17.26 -9.35
C SER A 95 28.26 -16.92 -10.41
N LEU A 96 28.20 -15.72 -11.01
CA LEU A 96 29.24 -15.18 -11.90
C LEU A 96 29.93 -13.97 -11.29
#